data_AF-A0A7X1NP24-F1
#
_entry.id   AF-A0A7X1NP24-F1
#
_cell.length_a   1.000
_cell.length_b   1.000
_cell.length_c   1.000
_cell.angle_alpha   90.00
_cell.angle_beta   90.00
_cell.angle_gamma   90.00
#
_symmetry.space_group_name_H-M   'P 1'
#
loop_
_entity.id
_entity.type
_entity.pdbx_description
1 polymer ?
#
loop_
_entity_poly.entity_id
_entity_poly.type
_entity_poly.pdbx_seq_one_letter_code
_entity_poly.pdbx_strand_id
1 'polypeptide(L)'
;MAVLMVGLTPPPAGAAATITLSGSAGTAGAEVTVTGAGFPKRTKGTVVAGTSRVAVTTTSTGTLQVSIVPGGSGTVTISAAVGSTAASAGYTVLAAAPGTDSAKGIRFGVGTGGGPAAGSELDEVAALAGEAPSIVLSYKDFNQPAPIAELETVRARGAETLLTWEPWTWGGGTEQPAYSLDRIAAGDFDAYLREWGSALGQWGQPVYLRFGHEMNGDWYPWSEGVNGNGAGDYVAAYRHVHDVLRSTGAMNVSWVWNPNVPYWGSTPLDGLYPGQGYADVVALDGYNWGTSQSWSSWQDPAALFGDGLAQLRRLAPGTPIVIAETSSSELGGSKARWITDLFGYLSAQPDVVGLVWFHIAKEADWRVDSSTASVEAFATALDARR
;
A
#
# COMPACT_ATOMS: atom_id res chain seq x y z
N MET A 1 37.82 42.46 -59.00
CA MET A 1 36.44 42.27 -58.50
C MET A 1 36.52 41.33 -57.30
N ALA A 2 36.42 41.86 -56.09
CA ALA A 2 36.34 41.06 -54.87
C ALA A 2 35.28 41.72 -53.98
N VAL A 3 34.13 41.05 -53.86
CA VAL A 3 32.98 41.51 -53.07
C VAL A 3 33.19 41.04 -51.64
N LEU A 4 33.28 41.99 -50.71
CA LEU A 4 33.35 41.75 -49.28
C LEU A 4 31.95 41.39 -48.77
N MET A 5 31.68 40.11 -48.51
CA MET A 5 30.44 39.70 -47.82
C MET A 5 30.64 39.88 -46.30
N VAL A 6 29.93 40.85 -45.74
CA VAL A 6 29.79 41.01 -44.29
C VAL A 6 28.80 39.97 -43.79
N GLY A 7 29.30 38.95 -43.09
CA GLY A 7 28.48 37.96 -42.41
C GLY A 7 27.76 38.60 -41.23
N LEU A 8 26.44 38.74 -41.32
CA LEU A 8 25.57 39.02 -40.18
C LEU A 8 25.47 37.72 -39.35
N THR A 9 26.17 37.68 -38.21
CA THR A 9 25.90 36.68 -37.18
C THR A 9 24.50 36.92 -36.63
N PRO A 10 23.58 35.94 -36.68
CA PRO A 10 22.27 36.09 -36.06
C PRO A 10 22.43 36.30 -34.54
N PRO A 11 21.55 37.08 -33.90
CA PRO A 11 21.60 37.27 -32.46
C PRO A 11 21.45 35.92 -31.75
N PRO A 12 22.07 35.74 -30.57
CA PRO A 12 21.94 34.50 -29.80
C PRO A 12 20.46 34.20 -29.58
N ALA A 13 20.04 32.98 -29.93
CA ALA A 13 18.67 32.52 -29.69
C ALA A 13 18.36 32.69 -28.19
N GLY A 14 17.34 33.50 -27.89
CA GLY A 14 16.85 33.65 -26.52
C GLY A 14 16.49 32.27 -25.96
N ALA A 15 16.80 32.04 -24.68
CA ALA A 15 16.48 30.78 -24.00
C ALA A 15 15.02 30.40 -24.26
N ALA A 16 14.79 29.16 -24.68
CA ALA A 16 13.45 28.64 -24.95
C ALA A 16 12.57 28.78 -23.70
N ALA A 17 11.28 29.06 -23.90
CA ALA A 17 10.34 29.11 -22.79
C ALA A 17 10.26 27.77 -22.08
N THR A 18 10.16 27.81 -20.76
CA THR A 18 10.05 26.62 -19.91
C THR A 18 8.98 26.84 -18.85
N ILE A 19 8.40 25.74 -18.38
CA ILE A 19 7.57 25.72 -17.18
C ILE A 19 8.11 24.68 -16.20
N THR A 20 7.94 24.97 -14.91
CA THR A 20 8.21 24.08 -13.78
C THR A 20 6.94 23.97 -12.95
N LEU A 21 6.71 22.80 -12.38
CA LEU A 21 5.54 22.48 -11.57
C LEU A 21 5.94 22.34 -10.11
N SER A 22 5.06 22.69 -9.17
CA SER A 22 5.30 22.47 -7.73
C SER A 22 5.40 20.99 -7.33
N GLY A 23 4.98 20.08 -8.23
CA GLY A 23 5.12 18.63 -8.10
C GLY A 23 4.88 17.96 -9.46
N SER A 24 5.31 16.71 -9.60
CA SER A 24 5.09 15.89 -10.79
C SER A 24 3.82 15.03 -10.74
N ALA A 25 3.17 14.94 -9.58
CA ALA A 25 1.92 14.20 -9.37
C ALA A 25 1.11 14.76 -8.19
N GLY A 26 -0.17 14.43 -8.14
CA GLY A 26 -1.05 14.74 -7.01
C GLY A 26 -2.44 14.11 -7.16
N THR A 27 -3.21 14.05 -6.08
CA THR A 27 -4.57 13.49 -6.08
C THR A 27 -5.52 14.32 -6.94
N ALA A 28 -6.55 13.69 -7.49
CA ALA A 28 -7.60 14.38 -8.21
C ALA A 28 -8.20 15.52 -7.36
N GLY A 29 -8.20 16.74 -7.88
CA GLY A 29 -8.66 17.94 -7.16
C GLY A 29 -7.56 18.77 -6.49
N ALA A 30 -6.32 18.27 -6.39
CA ALA A 30 -5.21 19.04 -5.86
C ALA A 30 -4.77 20.15 -6.83
N GLU A 31 -4.44 21.33 -6.29
CA GLU A 31 -3.84 22.42 -7.07
C GLU A 31 -2.36 22.16 -7.35
N VAL A 32 -1.93 22.48 -8.57
CA VAL A 32 -0.51 22.56 -8.94
C VAL A 32 -0.14 23.98 -9.31
N THR A 33 0.97 24.47 -8.77
CA THR A 33 1.53 25.77 -9.15
C THR A 33 2.42 25.60 -10.37
N VAL A 34 2.13 26.35 -11.43
CA VAL A 34 2.90 26.41 -12.68
C VAL A 34 3.74 27.68 -12.66
N THR A 35 5.07 27.54 -12.71
CA THR A 35 6.02 28.67 -12.80
C THR A 35 6.70 28.65 -14.15
N GLY A 36 6.54 29.70 -14.95
CA GLY A 36 7.08 29.80 -16.30
C GLY A 36 8.05 30.96 -16.51
N ALA A 37 9.03 30.77 -17.38
CA ALA A 37 10.01 31.78 -17.77
C ALA A 37 10.31 31.71 -19.28
N GLY A 38 10.83 32.79 -19.85
CA GLY A 38 11.20 32.87 -21.27
C GLY A 38 10.02 33.17 -22.22
N PHE A 39 8.89 33.66 -21.70
CA PHE A 39 7.72 34.04 -22.49
C PHE A 39 7.76 35.52 -22.93
N PRO A 40 7.00 35.90 -23.98
CA PRO A 40 6.83 37.30 -24.35
C PRO A 40 6.37 38.16 -23.15
N LYS A 41 6.97 39.34 -22.96
CA LYS A 41 6.73 40.23 -21.81
C LYS A 41 5.34 40.87 -21.88
N ARG A 42 4.66 41.04 -20.74
CA ARG A 42 3.34 41.72 -20.64
C ARG A 42 2.29 41.22 -21.63
N THR A 43 2.33 39.93 -21.94
CA THR A 43 1.51 39.32 -22.98
C THR A 43 0.50 38.37 -22.35
N LYS A 44 -0.75 38.40 -22.85
CA LYS A 44 -1.80 37.49 -22.41
C LYS A 44 -1.56 36.09 -22.97
N GLY A 45 -1.92 35.08 -22.18
CA GLY A 45 -1.85 33.69 -22.56
C GLY A 45 -2.77 32.83 -21.72
N THR A 46 -2.60 31.52 -21.85
CA THR A 46 -3.42 30.52 -21.17
C THR A 46 -2.54 29.39 -20.66
N VAL A 47 -2.84 28.92 -19.46
CA VAL A 47 -2.32 27.64 -18.92
C VAL A 47 -3.45 26.62 -18.96
N VAL A 48 -3.18 25.43 -19.51
CA VAL A 48 -4.15 24.33 -19.68
C VAL A 48 -3.60 23.08 -19.01
N ALA A 49 -4.45 22.39 -18.24
CA ALA A 49 -4.14 21.13 -17.58
C ALA A 49 -5.34 20.17 -17.71
N GLY A 50 -5.31 19.31 -18.72
CA GLY A 50 -6.47 18.47 -19.09
C GLY A 50 -7.68 19.30 -19.51
N THR A 51 -8.82 19.17 -18.82
CA THR A 51 -10.03 19.97 -19.09
C THR A 51 -10.01 21.36 -18.46
N SER A 52 -9.10 21.63 -17.52
CA SER A 52 -8.97 22.91 -16.82
C SER A 52 -8.16 23.92 -17.62
N ARG A 53 -8.55 25.21 -17.51
CA ARG A 53 -7.83 26.33 -18.14
C ARG A 53 -7.84 27.57 -17.26
N VAL A 54 -6.72 28.29 -17.22
CA VAL A 54 -6.60 29.57 -16.51
C VAL A 54 -5.92 30.60 -17.43
N ALA A 55 -6.49 31.80 -17.51
CA ALA A 55 -5.89 32.91 -18.23
C ALA A 55 -4.74 33.51 -17.43
N VAL A 56 -3.63 33.84 -18.09
CA VAL A 56 -2.45 34.44 -17.48
C VAL A 56 -1.98 35.66 -18.25
N THR A 57 -1.28 36.57 -17.59
CA THR A 57 -0.52 37.64 -18.25
C THR A 57 0.89 37.63 -17.69
N THR A 58 1.89 37.56 -18.57
CA THR A 58 3.29 37.52 -18.16
C THR A 58 3.76 38.86 -17.60
N THR A 59 4.76 38.83 -16.74
CA THR A 59 5.38 40.01 -16.14
C THR A 59 6.20 40.82 -17.15
N SER A 60 6.77 41.95 -16.73
CA SER A 60 7.75 42.71 -17.53
C SER A 60 9.06 41.96 -17.78
N THR A 61 9.32 40.86 -17.07
CA THR A 61 10.48 39.99 -17.28
C THR A 61 10.15 38.73 -18.09
N GLY A 62 8.89 38.54 -18.51
CA GLY A 62 8.49 37.37 -19.32
C GLY A 62 8.29 36.11 -18.47
N THR A 63 7.96 36.28 -17.19
CA THR A 63 7.64 35.19 -16.26
C THR A 63 6.14 35.11 -15.99
N LEU A 64 5.66 33.94 -15.58
CA LEU A 64 4.30 33.71 -15.09
C LEU A 64 4.32 32.76 -13.90
N GLN A 65 3.32 32.88 -13.03
CA GLN A 65 3.04 31.93 -11.96
C GLN A 65 1.53 31.83 -11.77
N VAL A 66 0.98 30.61 -11.75
CA VAL A 66 -0.46 30.39 -11.60
C VAL A 66 -0.75 29.03 -10.97
N SER A 67 -1.78 28.94 -10.13
CA SER A 67 -2.32 27.66 -9.66
C SER A 67 -3.41 27.17 -10.62
N ILE A 68 -3.40 25.87 -10.92
CA ILE A 68 -4.44 25.22 -11.71
C ILE A 68 -4.72 23.84 -11.11
N VAL A 69 -5.98 23.41 -11.10
CA VAL A 69 -6.35 22.02 -10.75
C VAL A 69 -6.39 21.19 -12.03
N PRO A 70 -5.49 20.21 -12.22
CA PRO A 70 -5.49 19.41 -13.45
C PRO A 70 -6.77 18.56 -13.56
N GLY A 71 -7.47 18.67 -14.68
CA GLY A 71 -8.66 17.87 -14.95
C GLY A 71 -8.33 16.54 -15.64
N GLY A 72 -9.06 15.47 -15.31
CA GLY A 72 -8.86 14.13 -15.88
C GLY A 72 -8.22 13.15 -14.90
N SER A 73 -7.77 12.00 -15.41
CA SER A 73 -7.08 10.95 -14.65
C SER A 73 -5.82 10.49 -15.37
N GLY A 74 -4.83 9.98 -14.61
CA GLY A 74 -3.56 9.53 -15.16
C GLY A 74 -2.65 10.69 -15.59
N THR A 75 -1.75 10.43 -16.54
CA THR A 75 -0.79 11.44 -16.99
C THR A 75 -1.47 12.50 -17.86
N VAL A 76 -1.45 13.75 -17.39
CA VAL A 76 -1.93 14.93 -18.10
C VAL A 76 -0.76 15.83 -18.49
N THR A 77 -0.84 16.46 -19.66
CA THR A 77 0.14 17.47 -20.08
C THR A 77 -0.34 18.84 -19.62
N ILE A 78 0.47 19.52 -18.80
CA ILE A 78 0.26 20.93 -18.46
C ILE A 78 1.00 21.77 -19.49
N SER A 79 0.31 22.71 -20.12
CA SER A 79 0.88 23.58 -21.15
C SER A 79 0.58 25.05 -20.88
N ALA A 80 1.58 25.90 -21.10
CA ALA A 80 1.44 27.35 -21.06
C ALA A 80 1.68 27.90 -22.47
N ALA A 81 0.72 28.64 -23.02
CA ALA A 81 0.81 29.29 -24.33
C ALA A 81 0.63 30.81 -24.17
N VAL A 82 1.65 31.59 -24.54
CA VAL A 82 1.65 33.06 -24.46
C VAL A 82 2.15 33.61 -25.78
N GLY A 83 1.28 34.31 -26.52
CA GLY A 83 1.57 34.76 -27.88
C GLY A 83 1.88 33.57 -28.80
N SER A 84 3.05 33.59 -29.45
CA SER A 84 3.54 32.50 -30.32
C SER A 84 4.44 31.50 -29.60
N THR A 85 4.60 31.62 -28.28
CA THR A 85 5.52 30.79 -27.48
C THR A 85 4.75 29.84 -26.58
N ALA A 86 5.15 28.57 -26.54
CA ALA A 86 4.55 27.56 -25.69
C ALA A 86 5.61 26.72 -24.97
N ALA A 87 5.27 26.23 -23.77
CA ALA A 87 6.05 25.23 -23.04
C ALA A 87 5.11 24.28 -22.30
N SER A 88 5.57 23.05 -22.06
CA SER A 88 4.78 22.01 -21.39
C SER A 88 5.59 21.17 -20.42
N ALA A 89 4.90 20.53 -19.49
CA ALA A 89 5.43 19.57 -18.53
C ALA A 89 4.38 18.48 -18.27
N GLY A 90 4.83 17.24 -18.02
CA GLY A 90 3.96 16.14 -17.61
C GLY A 90 3.58 16.26 -16.13
N TYR A 91 2.34 15.92 -15.81
CA TYR A 91 1.84 15.81 -14.44
C TYR A 91 0.95 14.58 -14.33
N THR A 92 1.07 13.80 -13.26
CA THR A 92 0.23 12.62 -13.05
C THR A 92 -0.88 12.92 -12.05
N VAL A 93 -2.14 12.89 -12.52
CA VAL A 93 -3.29 12.88 -11.63
C VAL A 93 -3.44 11.47 -11.09
N LEU A 94 -3.08 11.31 -9.83
CA LEU A 94 -3.30 10.07 -9.11
C LEU A 94 -4.82 9.83 -9.05
N ALA A 95 -5.22 8.59 -9.33
CA ALA A 95 -6.59 8.19 -9.05
C ALA A 95 -6.90 8.58 -7.60
N ALA A 96 -8.11 9.11 -7.38
CA ALA A 96 -8.60 9.19 -6.01
C ALA A 96 -8.49 7.77 -5.43
N ALA A 97 -7.96 7.66 -4.20
CA ALA A 97 -8.24 6.47 -3.40
C ALA A 97 -9.76 6.23 -3.50
N PRO A 98 -10.23 4.98 -3.68
CA PRO A 98 -11.64 4.69 -3.82
C PRO A 98 -12.45 5.53 -2.84
N GLY A 99 -13.26 6.44 -3.37
CA GLY A 99 -14.06 7.33 -2.57
C GLY A 99 -14.98 6.49 -1.69
N THR A 100 -15.03 6.82 -0.41
CA THR A 100 -15.94 6.23 0.57
C THR A 100 -17.38 6.52 0.12
N ASP A 101 -17.96 5.61 -0.64
CA ASP A 101 -19.40 5.57 -0.84
C ASP A 101 -20.01 5.36 0.55
N SER A 102 -20.70 6.38 1.04
CA SER A 102 -21.24 6.44 2.39
C SER A 102 -22.38 5.42 2.56
N ALA A 103 -22.04 4.17 2.84
CA ALA A 103 -22.93 3.14 3.42
C ALA A 103 -22.25 1.79 3.80
N LYS A 104 -20.93 1.62 3.72
CA LYS A 104 -20.29 0.35 4.14
C LYS A 104 -19.07 0.60 5.02
N GLY A 105 -19.20 0.22 6.28
CA GLY A 105 -18.45 -0.89 6.88
C GLY A 105 -16.94 -1.00 6.62
N ILE A 106 -16.18 -1.35 7.67
CA ILE A 106 -14.86 -2.01 7.55
C ILE A 106 -14.78 -2.91 6.30
N ARG A 107 -13.77 -2.74 5.45
CA ARG A 107 -13.61 -3.56 4.24
C ARG A 107 -13.40 -5.03 4.58
N PHE A 108 -14.06 -5.91 3.85
CA PHE A 108 -13.86 -7.36 3.96
C PHE A 108 -12.76 -7.83 3.02
N GLY A 109 -11.86 -8.65 3.53
CA GLY A 109 -10.90 -9.43 2.77
C GLY A 109 -10.78 -10.86 3.23
N VAL A 110 -10.08 -11.67 2.43
CA VAL A 110 -9.83 -13.08 2.73
C VAL A 110 -8.48 -13.56 2.21
N GLY A 111 -7.85 -14.47 2.94
CA GLY A 111 -6.82 -15.39 2.41
C GLY A 111 -7.34 -16.81 2.39
N THR A 112 -7.14 -17.54 1.28
CA THR A 112 -7.55 -18.94 1.13
C THR A 112 -6.33 -19.83 0.83
N GLY A 113 -6.49 -21.15 0.96
CA GLY A 113 -5.41 -22.12 0.78
C GLY A 113 -4.82 -22.13 -0.63
N GLY A 114 -5.65 -21.99 -1.66
CA GLY A 114 -5.22 -21.92 -3.06
C GLY A 114 -4.69 -20.55 -3.48
N GLY A 115 -4.78 -19.53 -2.60
CA GLY A 115 -4.22 -18.21 -2.83
C GLY A 115 -5.00 -17.33 -3.83
N PRO A 116 -4.40 -16.25 -4.33
CA PRO A 116 -5.10 -15.18 -5.06
C PRO A 116 -5.72 -15.60 -6.40
N ALA A 117 -5.25 -16.70 -6.99
CA ALA A 117 -5.76 -17.21 -8.25
C ALA A 117 -6.81 -18.32 -8.08
N ALA A 118 -7.12 -18.74 -6.84
CA ALA A 118 -8.10 -19.78 -6.55
C ALA A 118 -9.54 -19.24 -6.65
N GLY A 119 -9.98 -18.98 -7.89
CA GLY A 119 -11.25 -18.32 -8.16
C GLY A 119 -12.45 -18.98 -7.48
N SER A 120 -12.51 -20.31 -7.48
CA SER A 120 -13.59 -21.08 -6.85
C SER A 120 -13.62 -20.96 -5.33
N GLU A 121 -12.47 -20.94 -4.66
CA GLU A 121 -12.41 -20.78 -3.19
C GLU A 121 -12.87 -19.38 -2.78
N LEU A 122 -12.46 -18.35 -3.53
CA LEU A 122 -12.88 -16.98 -3.28
C LEU A 122 -14.38 -16.78 -3.57
N ASP A 123 -14.94 -17.48 -4.56
CA ASP A 123 -16.38 -17.46 -4.86
C ASP A 123 -17.20 -18.19 -3.79
N GLU A 124 -16.66 -19.28 -3.24
CA GLU A 124 -17.26 -20.01 -2.12
C GLU A 124 -17.31 -19.13 -0.87
N VAL A 125 -16.20 -18.47 -0.51
CA VAL A 125 -16.19 -17.52 0.61
C VAL A 125 -17.20 -16.39 0.38
N ALA A 126 -17.29 -15.85 -0.85
CA ALA A 126 -18.26 -14.81 -1.17
C ALA A 126 -19.71 -15.29 -0.97
N ALA A 127 -20.02 -16.53 -1.34
CA ALA A 127 -21.34 -17.12 -1.13
C ALA A 127 -21.64 -17.34 0.37
N LEU A 128 -20.65 -17.79 1.14
CA LEU A 128 -20.78 -17.98 2.60
C LEU A 128 -20.95 -16.64 3.34
N ALA A 129 -20.20 -15.62 2.94
CA ALA A 129 -20.21 -14.31 3.58
C ALA A 129 -21.38 -13.42 3.14
N GLY A 130 -22.02 -13.71 2.00
CA GLY A 130 -23.02 -12.85 1.39
C GLY A 130 -22.45 -11.58 0.73
N GLU A 131 -21.12 -11.44 0.72
CA GLU A 131 -20.39 -10.32 0.12
C GLU A 131 -19.06 -10.83 -0.45
N ALA A 132 -18.71 -10.39 -1.66
CA ALA A 132 -17.41 -10.71 -2.24
C ALA A 132 -16.27 -9.96 -1.51
N PRO A 133 -15.13 -10.60 -1.23
CA PRO A 133 -14.00 -9.95 -0.58
C PRO A 133 -13.45 -8.83 -1.48
N SER A 134 -13.25 -7.65 -0.89
CA SER A 134 -12.65 -6.48 -1.53
C SER A 134 -11.13 -6.42 -1.37
N ILE A 135 -10.56 -7.28 -0.52
CA ILE A 135 -9.12 -7.45 -0.32
C ILE A 135 -8.81 -8.95 -0.41
N VAL A 136 -7.81 -9.34 -1.19
CA VAL A 136 -7.34 -10.73 -1.26
C VAL A 136 -5.92 -10.80 -0.73
N LEU A 137 -5.70 -11.64 0.28
CA LEU A 137 -4.40 -11.90 0.86
C LEU A 137 -3.63 -12.91 0.00
N SER A 138 -2.36 -12.60 -0.24
CA SER A 138 -1.44 -13.46 -0.97
C SER A 138 -0.06 -13.42 -0.32
N TYR A 139 0.74 -14.44 -0.58
CA TYR A 139 2.10 -14.57 -0.06
C TYR A 139 3.06 -14.85 -1.21
N LYS A 140 4.22 -14.21 -1.17
CA LYS A 140 5.38 -14.49 -2.01
C LYS A 140 6.64 -14.45 -1.18
N ASP A 141 7.56 -15.35 -1.48
CA ASP A 141 8.88 -15.39 -0.88
C ASP A 141 9.93 -14.71 -1.77
N PHE A 142 11.20 -14.69 -1.36
CA PHE A 142 12.30 -14.06 -2.09
C PHE A 142 12.85 -14.91 -3.25
N ASN A 143 12.26 -16.07 -3.52
CA ASN A 143 12.64 -16.95 -4.62
C ASN A 143 11.66 -16.87 -5.81
N GLN A 144 10.70 -15.94 -5.75
CA GLN A 144 9.64 -15.80 -6.74
C GLN A 144 9.70 -14.43 -7.44
N PRO A 145 9.33 -14.33 -8.73
CA PRO A 145 9.18 -13.03 -9.40
C PRO A 145 7.93 -12.29 -8.91
N ALA A 146 7.85 -10.98 -9.20
CA ALA A 146 6.66 -10.19 -8.92
C ALA A 146 5.41 -10.82 -9.56
N PRO A 147 4.32 -11.07 -8.81
CA PRO A 147 3.24 -11.96 -9.25
C PRO A 147 2.19 -11.24 -10.10
N ILE A 148 2.59 -10.55 -11.17
CA ILE A 148 1.72 -9.67 -11.96
C ILE A 148 0.44 -10.37 -12.44
N ALA A 149 0.52 -11.64 -12.85
CA ALA A 149 -0.64 -12.40 -13.30
C ALA A 149 -1.66 -12.67 -12.17
N GLU A 150 -1.18 -12.93 -10.95
CA GLU A 150 -2.04 -13.12 -9.77
C GLU A 150 -2.69 -11.79 -9.36
N LEU A 151 -1.91 -10.71 -9.36
CA LEU A 151 -2.40 -9.35 -9.08
C LEU A 151 -3.50 -8.94 -10.08
N GLU A 152 -3.33 -9.24 -11.37
CA GLU A 152 -4.36 -9.01 -12.38
C GLU A 152 -5.61 -9.87 -12.17
N THR A 153 -5.46 -11.10 -11.70
CA THR A 153 -6.61 -11.98 -11.41
C THR A 153 -7.43 -11.43 -10.25
N VAL A 154 -6.78 -10.96 -9.17
CA VAL A 154 -7.47 -10.29 -8.06
C VAL A 154 -8.14 -9.00 -8.52
N ARG A 155 -7.43 -8.17 -9.31
CA ARG A 155 -7.98 -6.92 -9.84
C ARG A 155 -9.17 -7.14 -10.76
N ALA A 156 -9.15 -8.16 -11.61
CA ALA A 156 -10.24 -8.50 -12.51
C ALA A 156 -11.54 -8.90 -11.76
N ARG A 157 -11.42 -9.31 -10.49
CA ARG A 157 -12.57 -9.57 -9.59
C ARG A 157 -13.10 -8.31 -8.91
N GLY A 158 -12.47 -7.16 -9.11
CA GLY A 158 -12.80 -5.91 -8.41
C GLY A 158 -12.26 -5.84 -6.98
N ALA A 159 -11.26 -6.65 -6.64
CA ALA A 159 -10.60 -6.65 -5.34
C ALA A 159 -9.19 -6.04 -5.43
N GLU A 160 -8.66 -5.61 -4.29
CA GLU A 160 -7.27 -5.17 -4.13
C GLU A 160 -6.43 -6.28 -3.50
N THR A 161 -5.15 -6.37 -3.85
CA THR A 161 -4.26 -7.38 -3.26
C THR A 161 -3.57 -6.83 -2.02
N LEU A 162 -3.62 -7.58 -0.92
CA LEU A 162 -2.68 -7.51 0.19
C LEU A 162 -1.60 -8.57 -0.03
N LEU A 163 -0.43 -8.14 -0.51
CA LEU A 163 0.68 -9.00 -0.86
C LEU A 163 1.69 -9.06 0.28
N THR A 164 1.69 -10.16 1.02
CA THR A 164 2.73 -10.47 2.01
C THR A 164 3.99 -10.90 1.29
N TRP A 165 5.08 -10.16 1.53
CA TRP A 165 6.35 -10.42 0.88
C TRP A 165 7.40 -10.81 1.92
N GLU A 166 7.80 -12.07 1.85
CA GLU A 166 8.54 -12.74 2.90
C GLU A 166 10.01 -12.90 2.50
N PRO A 167 10.98 -12.29 3.22
CA PRO A 167 12.39 -12.40 2.91
C PRO A 167 12.98 -13.75 3.36
N TRP A 168 12.64 -14.81 2.63
CA TRP A 168 13.16 -16.16 2.81
C TRP A 168 12.89 -17.02 1.56
N THR A 169 13.29 -18.29 1.61
CA THR A 169 12.70 -19.31 0.74
C THR A 169 11.74 -20.18 1.54
N TRP A 170 10.48 -20.21 1.12
CA TRP A 170 9.46 -21.02 1.77
C TRP A 170 9.81 -22.50 1.71
N GLY A 171 9.54 -23.22 2.80
CA GLY A 171 9.91 -24.63 2.97
C GLY A 171 11.37 -24.87 3.41
N GLY A 172 12.20 -23.82 3.48
CA GLY A 172 13.58 -23.89 3.97
C GLY A 172 13.76 -23.92 5.49
N GLY A 173 12.67 -23.73 6.26
CA GLY A 173 12.71 -23.60 7.73
C GLY A 173 13.17 -22.21 8.19
N THR A 174 13.35 -22.04 9.50
CA THR A 174 13.66 -20.72 10.10
C THR A 174 15.16 -20.36 9.99
N GLU A 175 16.05 -21.35 9.96
CA GLU A 175 17.51 -21.18 9.86
C GLU A 175 17.94 -20.81 8.43
N GLN A 176 17.82 -19.53 8.08
CA GLN A 176 18.15 -19.00 6.74
C GLN A 176 18.94 -17.68 6.82
N PRO A 177 20.18 -17.70 7.36
CA PRO A 177 21.01 -16.49 7.51
C PRO A 177 21.43 -15.84 6.19
N ALA A 178 21.18 -16.49 5.05
CA ALA A 178 21.35 -15.85 3.74
C ALA A 178 20.35 -14.69 3.52
N TYR A 179 19.21 -14.72 4.20
CA TYR A 179 18.17 -13.68 4.15
C TYR A 179 18.13 -12.81 5.41
N SER A 180 19.22 -12.74 6.16
CA SER A 180 19.30 -11.87 7.33
C SER A 180 19.07 -10.41 6.95
N LEU A 181 18.48 -9.66 7.88
CA LEU A 181 18.03 -8.29 7.67
C LEU A 181 19.20 -7.34 7.37
N ASP A 182 20.37 -7.58 7.97
CA ASP A 182 21.59 -6.81 7.71
C ASP A 182 22.06 -6.93 6.25
N ARG A 183 21.95 -8.11 5.64
CA ARG A 183 22.29 -8.34 4.23
C ARG A 183 21.29 -7.67 3.29
N ILE A 184 20.01 -7.72 3.65
CA ILE A 184 18.97 -6.99 2.91
C ILE A 184 19.25 -5.49 2.96
N ALA A 185 19.50 -4.94 4.15
CA ALA A 185 19.83 -3.53 4.33
C ALA A 185 21.16 -3.12 3.67
N ALA A 186 22.12 -4.05 3.55
CA ALA A 186 23.39 -3.83 2.83
C ALA A 186 23.23 -3.82 1.30
N GLY A 187 22.07 -4.21 0.78
CA GLY A 187 21.75 -4.21 -0.64
C GLY A 187 22.12 -5.49 -1.40
N ASP A 188 22.38 -6.60 -0.70
CA ASP A 188 22.70 -7.89 -1.33
C ASP A 188 21.56 -8.37 -2.25
N PHE A 189 20.33 -7.93 -1.99
CA PHE A 189 19.13 -8.28 -2.75
C PHE A 189 18.69 -7.20 -3.76
N ASP A 190 19.43 -6.11 -3.90
CA ASP A 190 19.02 -4.95 -4.70
C ASP A 190 18.66 -5.26 -6.15
N ALA A 191 19.38 -6.18 -6.79
CA ALA A 191 19.09 -6.56 -8.17
C ALA A 191 17.67 -7.17 -8.27
N TYR A 192 17.37 -8.12 -7.39
CA TYR A 192 16.06 -8.76 -7.28
C TYR A 192 14.96 -7.75 -6.90
N LEU A 193 15.22 -6.88 -5.91
CA LEU A 193 14.28 -5.85 -5.48
C LEU A 193 13.98 -4.85 -6.62
N ARG A 194 14.97 -4.48 -7.44
CA ARG A 194 14.78 -3.60 -8.61
C ARG A 194 13.98 -4.27 -9.72
N GLU A 195 14.16 -5.57 -9.94
CA GLU A 195 13.33 -6.33 -10.89
C GLU A 195 11.86 -6.32 -10.44
N TRP A 196 11.61 -6.59 -9.16
CA TRP A 196 10.29 -6.51 -8.55
C TRP A 196 9.67 -5.13 -8.65
N GLY A 197 10.38 -4.09 -8.22
CA GLY A 197 9.91 -2.71 -8.31
C GLY A 197 9.64 -2.28 -9.75
N SER A 198 10.48 -2.67 -10.70
CA SER A 198 10.26 -2.35 -12.11
C SER A 198 9.00 -3.04 -12.66
N ALA A 199 8.77 -4.31 -12.30
CA ALA A 199 7.58 -5.05 -12.71
C ALA A 199 6.29 -4.43 -12.12
N LEU A 200 6.28 -4.12 -10.83
CA LEU A 200 5.15 -3.47 -10.16
C LEU A 200 4.90 -2.07 -10.71
N GLY A 201 5.95 -1.28 -10.97
CA GLY A 201 5.84 0.05 -11.56
C GLY A 201 5.32 0.04 -13.00
N GLN A 202 5.74 -0.93 -13.82
CA GLN A 202 5.21 -1.12 -15.18
C GLN A 202 3.75 -1.56 -15.17
N TRP A 203 3.36 -2.41 -14.22
CA TRP A 203 1.98 -2.81 -14.02
C TRP A 203 1.09 -1.62 -13.62
N GLY A 204 1.59 -0.77 -12.72
CA GLY A 204 1.03 0.56 -12.46
C GLY A 204 -0.32 0.61 -11.75
N GLN A 205 -0.86 -0.54 -11.30
CA GLN A 205 -2.11 -0.62 -10.55
C GLN A 205 -1.86 -0.66 -9.03
N PRO A 206 -2.83 -0.26 -8.19
CA PRO A 206 -2.65 -0.31 -6.74
C PRO A 206 -2.39 -1.72 -6.19
N VAL A 207 -1.44 -1.83 -5.25
CA VAL A 207 -1.19 -3.04 -4.45
C VAL A 207 -0.72 -2.65 -3.06
N TYR A 208 -1.21 -3.33 -2.03
CA TYR A 208 -0.67 -3.22 -0.69
C TYR A 208 0.46 -4.23 -0.53
N LEU A 209 1.67 -3.74 -0.26
CA LEU A 209 2.85 -4.59 -0.07
C LEU A 209 3.20 -4.64 1.42
N ARG A 210 3.17 -5.86 1.96
CA ARG A 210 3.36 -6.17 3.38
C ARG A 210 4.66 -6.95 3.55
N PHE A 211 5.77 -6.21 3.54
CA PHE A 211 7.11 -6.78 3.64
C PHE A 211 7.45 -7.23 5.07
N GLY A 212 7.92 -8.47 5.23
CA GLY A 212 8.43 -8.99 6.51
C GLY A 212 7.43 -8.84 7.66
N HIS A 213 6.22 -9.36 7.50
CA HIS A 213 5.18 -9.33 8.54
C HIS A 213 5.57 -10.08 9.82
N GLU A 214 4.87 -9.79 10.92
CA GLU A 214 5.00 -10.44 12.23
C GLU A 214 6.43 -10.46 12.79
N MET A 215 7.22 -9.45 12.41
CA MET A 215 8.62 -9.30 12.79
C MET A 215 8.87 -9.21 14.30
N ASN A 216 7.83 -8.95 15.10
CA ASN A 216 7.89 -8.94 16.56
C ASN A 216 7.76 -10.33 17.21
N GLY A 217 7.46 -11.37 16.42
CA GLY A 217 7.52 -12.76 16.84
C GLY A 217 8.92 -13.35 16.77
N ASP A 218 9.05 -14.67 16.94
CA ASP A 218 10.31 -15.41 16.87
C ASP A 218 10.31 -16.58 15.86
N TRP A 219 9.22 -16.74 15.11
CA TRP A 219 9.02 -17.88 14.20
C TRP A 219 9.55 -17.65 12.78
N TYR A 220 9.83 -16.40 12.39
CA TYR A 220 10.28 -16.08 11.04
C TYR A 220 11.78 -15.79 10.93
N PRO A 221 12.42 -16.14 9.79
CA PRO A 221 13.84 -15.87 9.55
C PRO A 221 14.27 -14.40 9.70
N TRP A 222 13.32 -13.48 9.54
CA TRP A 222 13.50 -12.03 9.60
C TRP A 222 13.07 -11.39 10.92
N SER A 223 12.68 -12.19 11.91
CA SER A 223 12.44 -11.70 13.27
C SER A 223 13.76 -11.23 13.90
N GLU A 224 13.71 -10.17 14.71
CA GLU A 224 14.85 -9.79 15.54
C GLU A 224 15.17 -10.92 16.55
N GLY A 225 16.46 -11.22 16.72
CA GLY A 225 16.93 -12.36 17.52
C GLY A 225 17.06 -13.68 16.76
N VAL A 226 16.56 -13.76 15.53
CA VAL A 226 16.66 -14.94 14.64
C VAL A 226 17.75 -14.69 13.58
N ASN A 227 18.50 -15.73 13.18
CA ASN A 227 19.52 -15.65 12.11
C ASN A 227 20.59 -14.56 12.28
N GLY A 228 20.82 -14.06 13.49
CA GLY A 228 21.76 -12.96 13.76
C GLY A 228 21.17 -11.56 13.58
N ASN A 229 19.87 -11.43 13.28
CA ASN A 229 19.19 -10.13 13.21
C ASN A 229 19.20 -9.45 14.58
N GLY A 230 19.79 -8.26 14.65
CA GLY A 230 19.85 -7.42 15.84
C GLY A 230 18.71 -6.41 15.94
N ALA A 231 18.65 -5.73 17.07
CA ALA A 231 17.71 -4.64 17.29
C ALA A 231 17.93 -3.49 16.29
N GLY A 232 16.87 -3.13 15.56
CA GLY A 232 16.87 -2.08 14.54
C GLY A 232 17.15 -2.57 13.12
N ASP A 233 17.61 -3.82 12.94
CA ASP A 233 17.90 -4.37 11.61
C ASP A 233 16.63 -4.47 10.77
N TYR A 234 15.48 -4.76 11.41
CA TYR A 234 14.20 -4.80 10.71
C TYR A 234 13.87 -3.43 10.10
N VAL A 235 14.03 -2.36 10.88
CA VAL A 235 13.77 -0.99 10.42
C VAL A 235 14.72 -0.61 9.27
N ALA A 236 16.01 -0.97 9.38
CA ALA A 236 16.98 -0.72 8.33
C ALA A 236 16.62 -1.44 7.02
N ALA A 237 16.29 -2.73 7.10
CA ALA A 237 15.89 -3.52 5.93
C ALA A 237 14.58 -3.03 5.32
N TYR A 238 13.56 -2.74 6.13
CA TYR A 238 12.26 -2.24 5.65
C TYR A 238 12.42 -0.94 4.86
N ARG A 239 13.14 0.03 5.42
CA ARG A 239 13.40 1.31 4.75
C ARG A 239 14.20 1.13 3.47
N HIS A 240 15.21 0.27 3.48
CA HIS A 240 16.02 -0.03 2.31
C HIS A 240 15.17 -0.62 1.17
N VAL A 241 14.37 -1.66 1.46
CA VAL A 241 13.47 -2.29 0.48
C VAL A 241 12.46 -1.27 -0.07
N HIS A 242 11.89 -0.43 0.79
CA HIS A 242 11.03 0.69 0.37
C HIS A 242 11.73 1.62 -0.63
N ASP A 243 12.92 2.09 -0.28
CA ASP A 243 13.64 3.09 -1.07
C ASP A 243 14.11 2.51 -2.42
N VAL A 244 14.52 1.23 -2.45
CA VAL A 244 14.86 0.53 -3.69
C VAL A 244 13.65 0.45 -4.62
N LEU A 245 12.48 0.00 -4.15
CA LEU A 245 11.26 -0.09 -4.97
C LEU A 245 10.77 1.30 -5.42
N ARG A 246 10.82 2.32 -4.55
CA ARG A 246 10.49 3.71 -4.95
C ARG A 246 11.42 4.21 -6.05
N SER A 247 12.71 3.85 -6.00
CA SER A 247 13.70 4.28 -7.01
C SER A 247 13.45 3.74 -8.41
N THR A 248 12.70 2.63 -8.55
CA THR A 248 12.32 2.06 -9.86
C THR A 248 11.05 2.69 -10.44
N GLY A 249 10.44 3.65 -9.74
CA GLY A 249 9.18 4.28 -10.15
C GLY A 249 7.92 3.51 -9.74
N ALA A 250 8.02 2.52 -8.84
CA ALA A 250 6.87 1.76 -8.30
C ALA A 250 6.03 2.61 -7.32
N MET A 251 5.46 3.73 -7.80
CA MET A 251 4.69 4.67 -6.98
C MET A 251 3.26 4.21 -6.70
N ASN A 252 2.84 3.10 -7.30
CA ASN A 252 1.56 2.43 -7.14
C ASN A 252 1.51 1.44 -5.96
N VAL A 253 2.62 1.27 -5.24
CA VAL A 253 2.71 0.40 -4.07
C VAL A 253 2.35 1.20 -2.81
N SER A 254 1.35 0.71 -2.07
CA SER A 254 1.03 1.16 -0.71
C SER A 254 1.73 0.26 0.30
N TRP A 255 2.53 0.83 1.19
CA TRP A 255 3.34 0.07 2.15
C TRP A 255 2.57 -0.24 3.42
N VAL A 256 2.56 -1.51 3.80
CA VAL A 256 1.91 -2.03 5.01
C VAL A 256 2.97 -2.44 6.02
N TRP A 257 2.95 -1.84 7.21
CA TRP A 257 3.74 -2.30 8.34
C TRP A 257 2.86 -3.13 9.28
N ASN A 258 3.24 -4.39 9.52
CA ASN A 258 2.35 -5.39 10.11
C ASN A 258 3.03 -6.25 11.19
N PRO A 259 3.02 -5.84 12.45
CA PRO A 259 3.32 -6.75 13.55
C PRO A 259 2.20 -7.77 13.82
N ASN A 260 2.54 -8.86 14.49
CA ASN A 260 1.57 -9.67 15.24
C ASN A 260 1.09 -8.87 16.45
N VAL A 261 -0.11 -9.16 16.97
CA VAL A 261 -0.59 -8.60 18.24
C VAL A 261 0.49 -8.72 19.33
N PRO A 262 0.75 -7.67 20.13
CA PRO A 262 1.75 -7.74 21.19
C PRO A 262 1.43 -8.85 22.20
N TYR A 263 2.46 -9.56 22.65
CA TYR A 263 2.33 -10.59 23.67
C TYR A 263 3.54 -10.60 24.60
N TRP A 264 3.44 -11.32 25.71
CA TRP A 264 4.56 -11.43 26.65
C TRP A 264 5.78 -12.08 25.97
N GLY A 265 6.86 -11.31 25.84
CA GLY A 265 8.10 -11.77 25.20
C GLY A 265 8.26 -11.37 23.73
N SER A 266 7.24 -10.79 23.09
CA SER A 266 7.39 -10.23 21.74
C SER A 266 8.32 -9.03 21.74
N THR A 267 9.06 -8.83 20.64
CA THR A 267 9.89 -7.64 20.45
C THR A 267 9.04 -6.37 20.51
N PRO A 268 9.42 -5.33 21.28
CA PRO A 268 8.64 -4.10 21.38
C PRO A 268 8.48 -3.37 20.04
N LEU A 269 7.24 -2.97 19.73
CA LEU A 269 6.90 -2.35 18.45
C LEU A 269 7.61 -1.02 18.18
N ASP A 270 7.97 -0.27 19.22
CA ASP A 270 8.75 0.97 19.12
C ASP A 270 10.07 0.80 18.36
N GLY A 271 10.73 -0.36 18.54
CA GLY A 271 12.00 -0.68 17.88
C GLY A 271 11.84 -1.13 16.43
N LEU A 272 10.62 -1.49 16.02
CA LEU A 272 10.32 -2.13 14.74
C LEU A 272 9.57 -1.20 13.78
N TYR A 273 9.04 -0.07 14.25
CA TYR A 273 8.28 0.85 13.41
C TYR A 273 9.19 1.64 12.46
N PRO A 274 9.01 1.54 11.13
CA PRO A 274 9.90 2.19 10.16
C PRO A 274 9.69 3.71 10.07
N GLY A 275 8.67 4.26 10.72
CA GLY A 275 8.34 5.69 10.69
C GLY A 275 7.26 6.03 9.67
N GLN A 276 6.58 7.15 9.88
CA GLN A 276 5.40 7.57 9.11
C GLN A 276 5.65 7.72 7.60
N GLY A 277 6.88 8.09 7.20
CA GLY A 277 7.24 8.22 5.78
C GLY A 277 7.40 6.90 5.02
N TYR A 278 7.31 5.76 5.72
CA TYR A 278 7.54 4.42 5.16
C TYR A 278 6.32 3.49 5.24
N ALA A 279 5.24 3.90 5.92
CA ALA A 279 4.05 3.08 6.09
C ALA A 279 2.79 3.88 5.74
N ASP A 280 2.14 3.50 4.64
CA ASP A 280 0.87 4.08 4.19
C ASP A 280 -0.32 3.49 4.98
N VAL A 281 -0.16 2.24 5.45
CA VAL A 281 -1.11 1.50 6.29
C VAL A 281 -0.34 0.81 7.41
N VAL A 282 -0.93 0.74 8.60
CA VAL A 282 -0.45 -0.12 9.68
C VAL A 282 -1.44 -1.25 9.92
N ALA A 283 -0.95 -2.40 10.35
CA ALA A 283 -1.79 -3.59 10.45
C ALA A 283 -1.45 -4.48 11.65
N LEU A 284 -2.38 -5.36 11.99
CA LEU A 284 -2.17 -6.42 12.98
C LEU A 284 -2.59 -7.76 12.42
N ASP A 285 -1.79 -8.77 12.76
CA ASP A 285 -2.19 -10.17 12.70
C ASP A 285 -2.48 -10.66 14.10
N GLY A 286 -3.57 -11.41 14.27
CA GLY A 286 -3.96 -11.91 15.57
C GLY A 286 -5.05 -12.96 15.49
N TYR A 287 -4.90 -14.05 16.23
CA TYR A 287 -5.79 -15.20 16.17
C TYR A 287 -6.34 -15.54 17.55
N ASN A 288 -7.65 -15.81 17.63
CA ASN A 288 -8.20 -16.47 18.81
C ASN A 288 -7.93 -17.98 18.71
N TRP A 289 -6.80 -18.41 19.26
CA TRP A 289 -6.38 -19.81 19.31
C TRP A 289 -7.28 -20.70 20.16
N GLY A 290 -8.10 -20.13 21.05
CA GLY A 290 -8.97 -20.93 21.89
C GLY A 290 -8.17 -21.93 22.73
N THR A 291 -8.69 -23.14 22.90
CA THR A 291 -7.93 -24.25 23.51
C THR A 291 -7.41 -25.23 22.46
N SER A 292 -7.11 -24.77 21.24
CA SER A 292 -6.57 -25.64 20.17
C SER A 292 -5.12 -26.03 20.38
N GLN A 293 -4.36 -25.25 21.15
CA GLN A 293 -2.97 -25.50 21.49
C GLN A 293 -2.81 -25.65 23.00
N SER A 294 -1.79 -26.39 23.43
CA SER A 294 -1.52 -26.59 24.87
C SER A 294 -1.12 -25.31 25.60
N TRP A 295 -0.61 -24.32 24.86
CA TRP A 295 -0.18 -23.02 25.36
C TRP A 295 -1.25 -21.92 25.20
N SER A 296 -2.39 -22.21 24.55
CA SER A 296 -3.38 -21.19 24.21
C SER A 296 -4.62 -21.24 25.11
N SER A 297 -5.30 -20.10 25.21
CA SER A 297 -6.62 -19.97 25.82
C SER A 297 -7.53 -19.12 24.94
N TRP A 298 -8.84 -19.20 25.19
CA TRP A 298 -9.82 -18.33 24.54
C TRP A 298 -9.56 -16.85 24.85
N GLN A 299 -9.60 -16.02 23.81
CA GLN A 299 -9.41 -14.56 23.92
C GLN A 299 -10.51 -13.82 23.18
N ASP A 300 -11.20 -12.92 23.87
CA ASP A 300 -12.18 -12.04 23.25
C ASP A 300 -11.49 -10.96 22.39
N PRO A 301 -12.14 -10.42 21.34
CA PRO A 301 -11.51 -9.50 20.39
C PRO A 301 -10.87 -8.27 21.02
N ALA A 302 -11.51 -7.68 22.03
CA ALA A 302 -10.98 -6.51 22.74
C ALA A 302 -9.69 -6.85 23.51
N ALA A 303 -9.59 -8.05 24.08
CA ALA A 303 -8.38 -8.50 24.77
C ALA A 303 -7.26 -8.83 23.77
N LEU A 304 -7.61 -9.43 22.63
CA LEU A 304 -6.67 -9.81 21.58
C LEU A 304 -6.04 -8.60 20.88
N PHE A 305 -6.85 -7.61 20.49
CA PHE A 305 -6.41 -6.50 19.65
C PHE A 305 -6.20 -5.19 20.41
N GLY A 306 -6.74 -5.03 21.62
CA GLY A 306 -6.77 -3.75 22.33
C GLY A 306 -5.42 -3.08 22.52
N ASP A 307 -4.43 -3.84 23.01
CA ASP A 307 -3.07 -3.32 23.22
C ASP A 307 -2.38 -2.99 21.89
N GLY A 308 -2.45 -3.90 20.91
CA GLY A 308 -1.89 -3.68 19.57
C GLY A 308 -2.43 -2.40 18.91
N LEU A 309 -3.76 -2.23 18.91
CA LEU A 309 -4.39 -1.03 18.33
C LEU A 309 -3.96 0.26 19.05
N ALA A 310 -3.82 0.22 20.38
CA ALA A 310 -3.32 1.37 21.14
C ALA A 310 -1.86 1.72 20.78
N GLN A 311 -1.01 0.71 20.62
CA GLN A 311 0.38 0.90 20.20
C GLN A 311 0.48 1.44 18.76
N LEU A 312 -0.30 0.89 17.82
CA LEU A 312 -0.35 1.38 16.44
C LEU A 312 -0.73 2.87 16.37
N ARG A 313 -1.77 3.29 17.10
CA ARG A 313 -2.22 4.69 17.15
C ARG A 313 -1.16 5.65 17.70
N ARG A 314 -0.35 5.17 18.65
CA ARG A 314 0.75 5.94 19.23
C ARG A 314 1.93 6.08 18.26
N LEU A 315 2.26 5.02 17.55
CA LEU A 315 3.40 4.97 16.62
C LEU A 315 3.08 5.65 15.28
N ALA A 316 1.88 5.45 14.77
CA ALA A 316 1.44 5.90 13.45
C ALA A 316 0.11 6.70 13.54
N PRO A 317 0.11 7.87 14.20
CA PRO A 317 -1.11 8.63 14.41
C PRO A 317 -1.75 9.07 13.09
N GLY A 318 -3.04 8.76 12.94
CA GLY A 318 -3.83 9.10 11.74
C GLY A 318 -3.60 8.17 10.53
N THR A 319 -2.75 7.16 10.66
CA THR A 319 -2.58 6.13 9.63
C THR A 319 -3.71 5.10 9.73
N PRO A 320 -4.37 4.72 8.61
CA PRO A 320 -5.41 3.68 8.62
C PRO A 320 -4.88 2.34 9.14
N ILE A 321 -5.74 1.63 9.89
CA ILE A 321 -5.45 0.32 10.46
C ILE A 321 -6.19 -0.77 9.71
N VAL A 322 -5.51 -1.87 9.40
CA VAL A 322 -6.12 -3.10 8.87
C VAL A 322 -5.84 -4.27 9.81
N ILE A 323 -6.85 -5.07 10.14
CA ILE A 323 -6.60 -6.41 10.68
C ILE A 323 -6.29 -7.30 9.49
N ALA A 324 -5.01 -7.52 9.23
CA ALA A 324 -4.51 -8.10 7.98
C ALA A 324 -4.53 -9.62 7.97
N GLU A 325 -4.56 -10.23 9.14
CA GLU A 325 -4.93 -11.62 9.34
C GLU A 325 -5.65 -11.80 10.67
N THR A 326 -6.78 -12.49 10.64
CA THR A 326 -7.38 -13.04 11.84
C THR A 326 -8.30 -14.21 11.55
N SER A 327 -8.53 -15.00 12.59
CA SER A 327 -9.59 -15.98 12.69
C SER A 327 -9.77 -16.41 14.16
N SER A 328 -10.73 -17.30 14.39
CA SER A 328 -10.99 -17.91 15.68
C SER A 328 -11.13 -19.42 15.56
N SER A 329 -10.63 -20.13 16.57
CA SER A 329 -10.88 -21.55 16.77
C SER A 329 -12.35 -21.78 17.18
N GLU A 330 -12.85 -22.99 16.96
CA GLU A 330 -14.11 -23.49 17.55
C GLU A 330 -13.89 -24.02 18.98
N LEU A 331 -12.64 -24.21 19.42
CA LEU A 331 -12.33 -24.81 20.71
C LEU A 331 -12.16 -23.74 21.80
N GLY A 332 -12.73 -23.99 22.98
CA GLY A 332 -12.55 -23.13 24.16
C GLY A 332 -13.61 -22.02 24.32
N GLY A 333 -14.56 -21.90 23.38
CA GLY A 333 -15.63 -20.90 23.41
C GLY A 333 -16.61 -21.06 22.25
N SER A 334 -17.29 -19.97 21.86
CA SER A 334 -18.22 -19.96 20.72
C SER A 334 -17.67 -19.07 19.61
N LYS A 335 -17.22 -19.68 18.50
CA LYS A 335 -16.69 -18.94 17.35
C LYS A 335 -17.74 -18.01 16.73
N ALA A 336 -18.99 -18.46 16.63
CA ALA A 336 -20.10 -17.65 16.14
C ALA A 336 -20.28 -16.36 16.97
N ARG A 337 -20.25 -16.47 18.30
CA ARG A 337 -20.28 -15.30 19.18
C ARG A 337 -19.03 -14.43 19.00
N TRP A 338 -17.86 -15.05 18.93
CA TRP A 338 -16.59 -14.32 18.74
C TRP A 338 -16.58 -13.49 17.46
N ILE A 339 -17.10 -14.04 16.36
CA ILE A 339 -17.24 -13.34 15.08
C ILE A 339 -18.14 -12.11 15.24
N THR A 340 -19.29 -12.28 15.90
CA THR A 340 -20.21 -11.17 16.18
C THR A 340 -19.52 -10.08 17.01
N ASP A 341 -18.83 -10.49 18.07
CA ASP A 341 -18.11 -9.59 18.97
C ASP A 341 -16.92 -8.92 18.26
N LEU A 342 -16.25 -9.59 17.31
CA LEU A 342 -15.14 -9.05 16.53
C LEU A 342 -15.60 -7.90 15.64
N PHE A 343 -16.62 -8.13 14.80
CA PHE A 343 -17.14 -7.09 13.92
C PHE A 343 -17.70 -5.91 14.73
N GLY A 344 -18.39 -6.18 15.84
CA GLY A 344 -18.86 -5.14 16.76
C GLY A 344 -17.73 -4.33 17.36
N TYR A 345 -16.68 -4.99 17.84
CA TYR A 345 -15.50 -4.33 18.42
C TYR A 345 -14.74 -3.50 17.39
N LEU A 346 -14.47 -4.05 16.21
CA LEU A 346 -13.74 -3.35 15.14
C LEU A 346 -14.57 -2.20 14.59
N SER A 347 -15.89 -2.35 14.38
CA SER A 347 -16.76 -1.27 13.89
C SER A 347 -16.83 -0.08 14.85
N ALA A 348 -16.48 -0.28 16.13
CA ALA A 348 -16.34 0.79 17.11
C ALA A 348 -14.99 1.53 17.04
N GLN A 349 -14.04 1.05 16.21
CA GLN A 349 -12.74 1.67 16.00
C GLN A 349 -12.78 2.51 14.70
N PRO A 350 -12.79 3.86 14.80
CA PRO A 350 -12.99 4.72 13.62
C PRO A 350 -11.83 4.73 12.62
N ASP A 351 -10.67 4.22 13.02
CA ASP A 351 -9.43 4.13 12.24
C ASP A 351 -9.15 2.72 11.71
N VAL A 352 -9.96 1.72 12.06
CA VAL A 352 -9.89 0.38 11.45
C VAL A 352 -10.73 0.38 10.19
N VAL A 353 -10.07 0.17 9.05
CA VAL A 353 -10.70 0.30 7.72
C VAL A 353 -10.84 -1.03 6.99
N GLY A 354 -10.22 -2.09 7.49
CA GLY A 354 -10.25 -3.41 6.85
C GLY A 354 -10.05 -4.57 7.82
N LEU A 355 -10.66 -5.69 7.49
CA LEU A 355 -10.54 -6.98 8.14
C LEU A 355 -10.32 -8.06 7.08
N VAL A 356 -9.23 -8.80 7.19
CA VAL A 356 -8.89 -9.90 6.29
C VAL A 356 -8.97 -11.21 7.07
N TRP A 357 -9.94 -12.04 6.70
CA TRP A 357 -10.16 -13.33 7.34
C TRP A 357 -9.21 -14.39 6.78
N PHE A 358 -8.53 -15.13 7.65
CA PHE A 358 -7.68 -16.25 7.26
C PHE A 358 -8.54 -17.52 7.13
N HIS A 359 -8.98 -17.82 5.90
CA HIS A 359 -9.89 -18.92 5.59
C HIS A 359 -9.12 -20.19 5.19
N ILE A 360 -8.41 -20.81 6.15
CA ILE A 360 -7.61 -22.01 5.89
C ILE A 360 -7.74 -23.01 7.05
N ALA A 361 -7.99 -24.30 6.74
CA ALA A 361 -7.85 -25.35 7.74
C ALA A 361 -6.37 -25.70 7.92
N LYS A 362 -5.77 -25.25 9.04
CA LYS A 362 -4.32 -25.37 9.30
C LYS A 362 -4.06 -25.80 10.74
N GLU A 363 -3.42 -24.97 11.57
CA GLU A 363 -3.13 -25.28 12.98
C GLU A 363 -4.41 -25.43 13.80
N ALA A 364 -5.46 -24.72 13.39
CA ALA A 364 -6.85 -24.97 13.75
C ALA A 364 -7.72 -24.84 12.49
N ASP A 365 -9.02 -25.17 12.61
CA ASP A 365 -9.96 -24.88 11.52
C ASP A 365 -10.36 -23.40 11.54
N TRP A 366 -9.58 -22.57 10.84
CA TRP A 366 -9.77 -21.12 10.76
C TRP A 366 -10.87 -20.71 9.79
N ARG A 367 -11.43 -21.64 9.02
CA ARG A 367 -12.38 -21.29 7.97
C ARG A 367 -13.69 -20.75 8.55
N VAL A 368 -14.37 -19.91 7.76
CA VAL A 368 -15.68 -19.35 8.14
C VAL A 368 -16.73 -20.47 8.27
N ASP A 369 -16.61 -21.51 7.45
CA ASP A 369 -17.51 -22.68 7.38
C ASP A 369 -17.13 -23.83 8.32
N SER A 370 -16.28 -23.59 9.33
CA SER A 370 -15.99 -24.60 10.37
C SER A 370 -17.24 -25.08 11.11
N SER A 371 -18.31 -24.29 11.12
CA SER A 371 -19.65 -24.66 11.58
C SER A 371 -20.74 -23.80 10.91
N THR A 372 -21.98 -24.31 10.83
CA THR A 372 -23.13 -23.53 10.33
C THR A 372 -23.32 -22.23 11.13
N ALA A 373 -23.16 -22.29 12.45
CA ALA A 373 -23.28 -21.12 13.31
C ALA A 373 -22.20 -20.06 13.01
N SER A 374 -20.98 -20.48 12.68
CA SER A 374 -19.90 -19.58 12.27
C SER A 374 -20.22 -18.85 10.96
N VAL A 375 -20.77 -19.55 9.95
CA VAL A 375 -21.21 -18.95 8.68
C VAL A 375 -22.31 -17.92 8.91
N GLU A 376 -23.37 -18.29 9.62
CA GLU A 376 -24.51 -17.41 9.89
C GLU A 376 -24.09 -16.15 10.64
N ALA A 377 -23.23 -16.31 11.66
CA ALA A 377 -22.70 -15.18 12.41
C ALA A 377 -21.80 -14.28 11.55
N PHE A 378 -20.95 -14.86 10.70
CA PHE A 378 -20.07 -14.10 9.81
C PHE A 378 -20.86 -13.27 8.82
N ALA A 379 -21.79 -13.87 8.08
CA ALA A 379 -22.62 -13.15 7.12
C ALA A 379 -23.45 -12.04 7.80
N THR A 380 -24.06 -12.34 8.94
CA THR A 380 -24.89 -11.36 9.69
C THR A 380 -24.04 -10.20 10.23
N ALA A 381 -22.90 -10.50 10.84
CA ALA A 381 -22.03 -9.48 11.44
C ALA A 381 -21.33 -8.64 10.37
N LEU A 382 -20.98 -9.25 9.23
CA LEU A 382 -20.45 -8.56 8.07
C LEU A 382 -21.50 -7.58 7.51
N ASP A 383 -22.74 -8.00 7.27
CA ASP A 383 -23.79 -7.10 6.77
C ASP A 383 -24.10 -5.92 7.72
N ALA A 384 -24.02 -6.15 9.02
CA ALA A 384 -24.32 -5.14 10.04
C ALA A 384 -23.16 -4.16 10.36
N ARG A 385 -21.96 -4.38 9.82
CA ARG A 385 -20.75 -3.63 10.18
C ARG A 385 -20.81 -2.16 9.72
N ARG A 386 -20.14 -1.28 10.45
CA ARG A 386 -20.13 0.17 10.18
C ARG A 386 -18.80 0.69 9.69
#